data_AF-A0A1H6CP64-F1
#
_entry.id   AF-A0A1H6CP64-F1
#
_cell.length_a   1.000
_cell.length_b   1.000
_cell.length_c   1.000
_cell.angle_alpha   90.00
_cell.angle_beta   90.00
_cell.angle_gamma   90.00
#
_symmetry.space_group_name_H-M   'P 1'
#
loop_
_entity.id
_entity.type
_entity.pdbx_description
1 polymer ?
#
loop_
_entity_poly.entity_id
_entity_poly.type
_entity_poly.pdbx_seq_one_letter_code
_entity_poly.pdbx_strand_id
1 'polypeptide(L)'
;MYWLRFLPYLSLGLATVACFLLAEFVKSEDLSSVLTSVASNGVFFFVAYLFYDVIRQKVLRKEQGYIHEHIKRQLAGCIFNYLYFIKKVIYGYNLDTNTIDNILGIVKLEQHELKNHVANQSYLGFQIFKLTNEVRDLFDEINGDAIFLKFSSHLDSVNLLKISNNLQSLERICRDTNNFTLCAEKGIEFKVIDGRSLNPDNDDKLLLIKNTAHESRFVVYDSGYFELPDYELLLNRYVLKAEAAEEISNLMKATLTLMKPWLPNMGNVHGSERKFRIIRGFFNEKTDVANNKSNLYVADIIEVQKRI
;
A
#
# COMPACT_ATOMS: atom_id res chain seq x y z
N MET A 1 27.40 23.71 -5.13
CA MET A 1 28.02 22.36 -5.13
C MET A 1 28.21 21.74 -6.52
N TYR A 2 27.54 22.20 -7.58
CA TYR A 2 27.75 21.69 -8.96
C TYR A 2 29.08 22.12 -9.61
N TRP A 3 29.56 23.35 -9.35
CA TRP A 3 30.79 23.90 -9.93
C TRP A 3 32.07 23.14 -9.54
N LEU A 4 32.15 22.62 -8.32
CA LEU A 4 33.30 21.81 -7.85
C LEU A 4 33.46 20.50 -8.63
N ARG A 5 32.38 19.98 -9.22
CA ARG A 5 32.44 18.76 -10.05
C ARG A 5 33.06 19.03 -11.42
N PHE A 6 33.02 20.26 -11.93
CA PHE A 6 33.60 20.64 -13.22
C PHE A 6 35.08 20.99 -13.15
N LEU A 7 35.61 21.24 -11.94
CA LEU A 7 36.99 21.67 -11.71
C LEU A 7 38.05 20.67 -12.24
N PRO A 8 37.89 19.34 -12.08
CA PRO A 8 38.81 18.36 -12.68
C PRO A 8 38.79 18.41 -14.22
N TYR A 9 37.61 18.58 -14.83
CA TYR A 9 37.46 18.68 -16.28
C TYR A 9 38.10 19.95 -16.84
N LEU A 10 37.94 21.08 -16.14
CA LEU A 10 38.59 22.34 -16.45
C LEU A 10 40.11 22.21 -16.33
N SER A 11 40.62 21.56 -15.28
CA SER A 11 42.06 21.34 -15.11
C SER A 11 42.65 20.44 -16.21
N LEU A 12 41.95 19.37 -16.58
CA LEU A 12 42.37 18.44 -17.63
C LEU A 12 42.30 19.10 -19.01
N GLY A 13 41.25 19.88 -19.28
CA GLY A 13 41.12 20.65 -20.51
C GLY A 13 42.20 21.71 -20.66
N LEU A 14 42.48 22.49 -19.61
CA LEU A 14 43.55 23.49 -19.59
C LEU A 14 44.93 22.85 -19.77
N ALA A 15 45.21 21.74 -19.09
CA ALA A 15 46.47 21.00 -19.24
C ALA A 15 46.64 20.44 -20.66
N THR A 16 45.56 19.95 -21.27
CA THR A 16 45.54 19.43 -22.64
C THR A 16 45.82 20.54 -23.66
N VAL A 17 45.16 21.70 -23.53
CA VAL A 17 45.38 22.86 -24.40
C VAL A 17 46.79 23.42 -24.22
N ALA A 18 47.30 23.50 -22.99
CA ALA A 18 48.66 23.93 -22.72
C ALA A 18 49.70 23.01 -23.36
N CYS A 19 49.53 21.68 -23.27
CA CYS A 19 50.43 20.72 -23.93
C CYS A 19 50.40 20.85 -25.45
N PHE A 20 49.22 21.07 -26.04
CA PHE A 20 49.06 21.25 -27.48
C PHE A 20 49.74 22.54 -27.97
N LEU A 21 49.51 23.67 -27.28
CA LEU A 21 50.15 24.94 -27.62
C LEU A 21 51.68 24.87 -27.44
N LEU A 22 52.16 24.28 -26.34
CA LEU A 22 53.60 24.11 -26.11
C LEU A 22 54.26 23.23 -27.18
N ALA A 23 53.55 22.24 -27.73
CA ALA A 23 54.09 21.39 -28.80
C ALA A 23 54.39 22.18 -30.09
N GLU A 24 53.65 23.26 -30.39
CA GLU A 24 53.88 24.12 -31.57
C GLU A 24 55.09 25.06 -31.42
N PHE A 25 55.45 25.44 -30.19
CA PHE A 25 56.57 26.36 -29.93
C PHE A 25 57.91 25.65 -29.68
N VAL A 26 57.90 24.33 -29.53
CA VAL A 26 59.09 23.52 -29.25
C VAL A 26 59.81 23.13 -30.56
N LYS A 27 61.11 23.43 -30.65
CA LYS A 27 61.95 23.12 -31.83
C LYS A 27 62.44 21.67 -31.91
N SER A 28 62.32 20.90 -30.83
CA SER A 28 62.73 19.48 -30.76
C SER A 28 61.59 18.59 -31.25
N GLU A 29 61.83 17.81 -32.30
CA GLU A 29 60.83 16.87 -32.85
C GLU A 29 60.39 15.82 -31.82
N ASP A 30 61.34 15.24 -31.06
CA ASP A 30 61.04 14.25 -30.01
C ASP A 30 60.12 14.83 -28.93
N LEU A 31 60.43 16.03 -28.41
CA LEU A 31 59.66 16.65 -27.34
C LEU A 31 58.28 17.12 -27.83
N SER A 32 58.19 17.61 -29.08
CA SER A 32 56.91 17.94 -29.72
C SER A 32 56.02 16.70 -29.83
N SER A 33 56.57 15.55 -30.27
CA SER A 33 55.82 14.29 -30.38
C SER A 33 55.24 13.80 -29.03
N VAL A 34 56.03 13.92 -27.95
CA VAL A 34 55.60 13.55 -26.59
C VAL A 34 54.47 14.45 -26.12
N LEU A 35 54.59 15.77 -26.32
CA LEU A 35 53.55 16.74 -25.93
C LEU A 35 52.25 16.53 -26.71
N THR A 36 52.32 16.25 -28.02
CA THR A 36 51.15 15.91 -28.84
C THR A 36 50.49 14.60 -28.37
N SER A 37 51.29 13.58 -28.01
CA SER A 37 50.76 12.32 -27.46
C SER A 37 50.08 12.54 -26.10
N VAL A 38 50.65 13.38 -25.22
CA VAL A 38 50.04 13.72 -23.93
C VAL A 38 48.74 14.51 -24.13
N ALA A 39 48.72 15.47 -25.08
CA ALA A 39 47.51 16.21 -25.42
C ALA A 39 46.41 15.28 -25.99
N SER A 40 46.76 14.36 -26.90
CA SER A 40 45.83 13.37 -27.45
C SER A 40 45.23 12.47 -26.38
N ASN A 41 46.06 11.95 -25.46
CA ASN A 41 45.60 11.19 -24.30
C ASN A 41 44.71 12.05 -23.37
N GLY A 42 45.04 13.32 -23.18
CA GLY A 42 44.24 14.27 -22.41
C GLY A 42 42.84 14.47 -23.00
N VAL A 43 42.73 14.62 -24.33
CA VAL A 43 41.44 14.65 -25.04
C VAL A 43 40.67 13.34 -24.84
N PHE A 44 41.34 12.19 -25.00
CA PHE A 44 40.70 10.88 -24.80
C PHE A 44 40.15 10.73 -23.38
N PHE A 45 40.94 11.04 -22.34
CA PHE A 45 40.49 10.97 -20.95
C PHE A 45 39.36 11.95 -20.66
N PHE A 46 39.41 13.16 -21.23
CA PHE A 46 38.33 14.14 -21.10
C PHE A 46 37.01 13.60 -21.64
N VAL A 47 37.04 13.07 -22.87
CA VAL A 47 35.87 12.47 -23.53
C VAL A 47 35.38 11.25 -22.75
N ALA A 48 36.26 10.30 -22.44
CA ALA A 48 35.92 9.07 -21.73
C ALA A 48 35.28 9.34 -20.36
N TYR A 49 35.83 10.29 -19.59
CA TYR A 49 35.33 10.62 -18.26
C TYR A 49 34.00 11.39 -18.32
N LEU A 50 33.82 12.28 -19.30
CA LEU A 50 32.54 12.96 -19.54
C LEU A 50 31.45 11.93 -19.92
N PHE A 51 31.75 11.00 -20.82
CA PHE A 51 30.82 9.91 -21.16
C PHE A 51 30.51 9.03 -19.95
N TYR A 52 31.52 8.69 -19.13
CA TYR A 52 31.32 7.94 -17.90
C TYR A 52 30.37 8.65 -16.93
N ASP A 53 30.57 9.95 -16.66
CA ASP A 53 29.71 10.69 -15.74
C ASP A 53 28.28 10.84 -16.29
N VAL A 54 28.12 11.08 -17.61
CA VAL A 54 26.80 11.11 -18.26
C VAL A 54 26.08 9.76 -18.15
N ILE A 55 26.76 8.65 -18.44
CA ILE A 55 26.20 7.30 -18.32
C ILE A 55 25.85 7.01 -16.86
N ARG A 56 26.78 7.27 -15.93
CA ARG A 56 26.58 7.07 -14.50
C ARG A 56 25.37 7.83 -13.98
N GLN A 57 25.23 9.11 -14.35
CA GLN A 57 24.07 9.91 -13.95
C GLN A 57 22.76 9.39 -14.54
N LYS A 58 22.76 8.93 -15.80
CA LYS A 58 21.59 8.29 -16.41
C LYS A 58 21.20 7.01 -15.67
N VAL A 59 22.16 6.16 -15.35
CA VAL A 59 21.93 4.90 -14.61
C VAL A 59 21.40 5.20 -13.21
N LEU A 60 22.04 6.09 -12.45
CA LEU A 60 21.60 6.46 -11.11
C LEU A 60 20.17 7.05 -11.09
N ARG A 61 19.83 7.90 -12.06
CA ARG A 61 18.46 8.43 -12.18
C ARG A 61 17.45 7.33 -12.47
N LYS A 62 17.80 6.37 -13.34
CA LYS A 62 16.94 5.24 -13.68
C LYS A 62 16.73 4.33 -12.47
N GLU A 63 17.79 4.00 -11.74
CA GLU A 63 17.74 3.22 -10.50
C GLU A 63 16.88 3.90 -9.43
N GLN A 64 17.09 5.21 -9.19
CA GLN A 64 16.26 5.99 -8.27
C GLN A 64 14.78 5.97 -8.68
N GLY A 65 14.50 6.06 -9.97
CA GLY A 65 13.14 5.94 -10.50
C GLY A 65 12.51 4.59 -10.18
N TYR A 66 13.23 3.48 -10.41
CA TYR A 66 12.74 2.14 -10.08
C TYR A 66 12.49 1.95 -8.59
N ILE A 67 13.41 2.43 -7.74
CA ILE A 67 13.27 2.33 -6.28
C ILE A 67 12.06 3.14 -5.81
N HIS A 68 11.89 4.36 -6.29
CA HIS A 68 10.74 5.19 -5.95
C HIS A 68 9.42 4.55 -6.38
N GLU A 69 9.38 3.97 -7.58
CA GLU A 69 8.20 3.26 -8.07
C GLU A 69 7.89 2.01 -7.23
N HIS A 70 8.91 1.26 -6.83
CA HIS A 70 8.76 0.09 -5.97
C HIS A 70 8.16 0.47 -4.61
N ILE A 71 8.72 1.48 -3.94
CA ILE A 71 8.22 2.01 -2.67
C ILE A 71 6.76 2.46 -2.81
N LYS A 72 6.45 3.22 -3.87
CA LYS A 72 5.10 3.71 -4.13
C LYS A 72 4.10 2.57 -4.31
N ARG A 73 4.47 1.49 -5.03
CA ARG A 73 3.61 0.32 -5.22
C ARG A 73 3.37 -0.43 -3.90
N GLN A 74 4.40 -0.59 -3.08
CA GLN A 74 4.28 -1.24 -1.78
C GLN A 74 3.33 -0.45 -0.85
N LEU A 75 3.53 0.87 -0.75
CA LEU A 75 2.65 1.77 0.00
C LEU A 75 1.21 1.75 -0.50
N ALA A 76 1.01 1.80 -1.82
CA ALA A 76 -0.30 1.73 -2.43
C ALA A 76 -1.05 0.44 -2.04
N GLY A 77 -0.35 -0.69 -1.99
CA GLY A 77 -0.91 -1.96 -1.52
C GLY A 77 -1.31 -1.92 -0.05
N CYS A 78 -0.50 -1.34 0.83
CA CYS A 78 -0.84 -1.19 2.26
C CYS A 78 -2.02 -0.23 2.47
N ILE A 79 -2.04 0.90 1.75
CA ILE A 79 -3.16 1.84 1.77
C ILE A 79 -4.43 1.14 1.31
N PHE A 80 -4.40 0.37 0.23
CA PHE A 80 -5.58 -0.35 -0.24
C PHE A 80 -6.09 -1.36 0.80
N ASN A 81 -5.21 -2.10 1.47
CA ASN A 81 -5.58 -2.99 2.58
C ASN A 81 -6.28 -2.22 3.71
N TYR A 82 -5.75 -1.04 4.06
CA TYR A 82 -6.39 -0.16 5.03
C TYR A 82 -7.77 0.32 4.56
N LEU A 83 -7.90 0.78 3.32
CA LEU A 83 -9.18 1.22 2.75
C LEU A 83 -10.22 0.09 2.75
N TYR A 84 -9.80 -1.13 2.41
CA TYR A 84 -10.65 -2.31 2.46
C TYR A 84 -11.08 -2.66 3.90
N PHE A 85 -10.17 -2.53 4.87
CA PHE A 85 -10.51 -2.70 6.28
C PHE A 85 -11.56 -1.66 6.75
N ILE A 86 -11.31 -0.36 6.52
CA ILE A 86 -12.24 0.70 6.96
C ILE A 86 -13.53 0.73 6.14
N LYS A 87 -13.55 0.18 4.92
CA LYS A 87 -14.77 0.00 4.13
C LYS A 87 -15.85 -0.72 4.91
N LYS A 88 -15.47 -1.76 5.66
CA LYS A 88 -16.40 -2.51 6.50
C LYS A 88 -16.91 -1.67 7.66
N VAL A 89 -16.12 -0.71 8.15
CA VAL A 89 -16.55 0.23 9.20
C VAL A 89 -17.53 1.26 8.66
N ILE A 90 -17.31 1.76 7.45
CA ILE A 90 -18.10 2.85 6.88
C ILE A 90 -19.40 2.32 6.24
N TYR A 91 -19.32 1.23 5.48
CA TYR A 91 -20.43 0.68 4.69
C TYR A 91 -20.94 -0.67 5.20
N GLY A 92 -20.38 -1.20 6.29
CA GLY A 92 -20.75 -2.51 6.81
C GLY A 92 -20.41 -3.67 5.87
N TYR A 93 -21.05 -4.81 6.14
CA TYR A 93 -20.96 -6.04 5.34
C TYR A 93 -21.81 -6.02 4.06
N ASN A 94 -22.11 -4.84 3.50
CA ASN A 94 -22.82 -4.74 2.23
C ASN A 94 -21.91 -5.17 1.06
N LEU A 95 -22.34 -6.15 0.26
CA LEU A 95 -21.61 -6.64 -0.90
C LEU A 95 -21.64 -5.66 -2.09
N ASP A 96 -22.69 -4.85 -2.23
CA ASP A 96 -22.80 -3.88 -3.32
C ASP A 96 -21.72 -2.79 -3.22
N THR A 97 -21.20 -2.57 -2.02
CA THR A 97 -20.10 -1.63 -1.76
C THR A 97 -18.71 -2.27 -1.88
N ASN A 98 -18.60 -3.57 -2.19
CA ASN A 98 -17.33 -4.28 -2.43
C ASN A 98 -16.78 -4.06 -3.86
N THR A 99 -16.80 -2.82 -4.33
CA THR A 99 -16.20 -2.42 -5.61
C THR A 99 -14.96 -1.56 -5.36
N ILE A 100 -13.98 -1.62 -6.26
CA ILE A 100 -12.76 -0.80 -6.16
C ILE A 100 -13.11 0.69 -6.10
N ASP A 101 -14.08 1.13 -6.89
CA ASP A 101 -14.56 2.51 -6.91
C ASP A 101 -15.06 2.97 -5.53
N ASN A 102 -15.86 2.13 -4.85
CA ASN A 102 -16.38 2.45 -3.52
C ASN A 102 -15.28 2.44 -2.46
N ILE A 103 -14.34 1.48 -2.53
CA ILE A 103 -13.21 1.39 -1.60
C ILE A 103 -12.29 2.60 -1.73
N LEU A 104 -11.93 2.99 -2.96
CA LEU A 104 -11.11 4.18 -3.21
C LEU A 104 -11.89 5.49 -2.98
N GLY A 105 -13.22 5.45 -3.12
CA GLY A 105 -14.14 6.54 -2.86
C GLY A 105 -14.11 7.02 -1.41
N ILE A 106 -13.79 6.14 -0.45
CA ILE A 106 -13.69 6.47 0.98
C ILE A 106 -12.75 7.65 1.24
N VAL A 107 -11.67 7.75 0.46
CA VAL A 107 -10.67 8.81 0.62
C VAL A 107 -11.25 10.20 0.33
N LYS A 108 -12.32 10.26 -0.48
CA LYS A 108 -12.99 11.49 -0.86
C LYS A 108 -14.01 11.95 0.17
N LEU A 109 -14.41 11.09 1.11
CA LEU A 109 -15.41 11.42 2.12
C LEU A 109 -14.95 12.58 3.00
N GLU A 110 -15.86 13.51 3.23
CA GLU A 110 -15.67 14.59 4.19
C GLU A 110 -15.79 14.09 5.63
N GLN A 111 -15.30 14.90 6.58
CA GLN A 111 -15.31 14.52 8.00
C GLN A 111 -16.73 14.24 8.50
N HIS A 112 -17.69 15.07 8.11
CA HIS A 112 -19.07 14.94 8.52
C HIS A 112 -19.72 13.68 7.92
N GLU A 113 -19.38 13.31 6.68
CA GLU A 113 -19.84 12.08 6.04
C GLU A 113 -19.26 10.85 6.74
N LEU A 114 -17.95 10.86 7.05
CA LEU A 114 -17.31 9.79 7.83
C LEU A 114 -17.98 9.60 9.19
N LYS A 115 -18.22 10.69 9.93
CA LYS A 115 -18.92 10.64 11.22
C LYS A 115 -20.33 10.06 11.06
N ASN A 116 -21.09 10.50 10.07
CA ASN A 116 -22.44 10.01 9.81
C ASN A 116 -22.46 8.53 9.45
N HIS A 117 -21.53 8.08 8.62
CA HIS A 117 -21.39 6.67 8.31
C HIS A 117 -21.01 5.88 9.56
N VAL A 118 -19.99 6.28 10.32
CA VAL A 118 -19.54 5.53 11.50
C VAL A 118 -20.62 5.47 12.60
N ALA A 119 -21.36 6.56 12.83
CA ALA A 119 -22.34 6.64 13.92
C ALA A 119 -23.61 5.81 13.65
N ASN A 120 -24.04 5.68 12.39
CA ASN A 120 -25.33 5.07 12.03
C ASN A 120 -25.24 3.59 11.66
N GLN A 121 -24.10 2.94 11.87
CA GLN A 121 -23.91 1.53 11.56
C GLN A 121 -24.25 0.63 12.75
N SER A 122 -24.79 -0.55 12.40
CA SER A 122 -24.90 -1.70 13.30
C SER A 122 -23.73 -2.64 13.03
N TYR A 123 -22.77 -2.66 13.94
CA TYR A 123 -21.53 -3.42 13.83
C TYR A 123 -21.71 -4.82 14.41
N LEU A 124 -21.19 -5.84 13.73
CA LEU A 124 -21.00 -7.14 14.37
C LEU A 124 -19.81 -7.07 15.33
N GLY A 125 -19.88 -7.80 16.44
CA GLY A 125 -18.74 -7.99 17.33
C GLY A 125 -17.52 -8.55 16.59
N PHE A 126 -17.73 -9.34 15.54
CA PHE A 126 -16.68 -9.84 14.64
C PHE A 126 -15.81 -8.72 14.10
N GLN A 127 -16.39 -7.56 13.81
CA GLN A 127 -15.66 -6.42 13.27
C GLN A 127 -14.96 -5.61 14.37
N ILE A 128 -15.60 -5.47 15.53
CA ILE A 128 -15.14 -4.65 16.65
C ILE A 128 -13.96 -5.31 17.37
N PHE A 129 -14.07 -6.61 17.63
CA PHE A 129 -13.09 -7.37 18.41
C PHE A 129 -11.99 -7.99 17.56
N LYS A 130 -12.02 -7.79 16.24
CA LYS A 130 -10.98 -8.26 15.32
C LYS A 130 -9.70 -7.50 15.58
N LEU A 131 -8.60 -8.24 15.67
CA LEU A 131 -7.27 -7.66 15.76
C LEU A 131 -6.94 -6.88 14.48
N THR A 132 -6.50 -5.64 14.65
CA THR A 132 -6.11 -4.75 13.54
C THR A 132 -4.61 -4.78 13.27
N ASN A 133 -3.86 -5.60 14.02
CA ASN A 133 -2.43 -5.81 13.85
C ASN A 133 -2.08 -6.19 12.41
N GLU A 134 -2.87 -7.02 11.72
CA GLU A 134 -2.61 -7.36 10.32
C GLU A 134 -2.47 -6.14 9.40
N VAL A 135 -3.25 -5.08 9.65
CA VAL A 135 -3.17 -3.84 8.85
C VAL A 135 -2.04 -2.95 9.34
N ARG A 136 -1.81 -2.89 10.66
CA ARG A 136 -0.72 -2.11 11.26
C ARG A 136 0.65 -2.65 10.86
N ASP A 137 0.84 -3.96 10.96
CA ASP A 137 2.09 -4.67 10.69
C ASP A 137 2.54 -4.43 9.25
N LEU A 138 1.61 -4.28 8.29
CA LEU A 138 1.92 -3.88 6.91
C LEU A 138 2.60 -2.50 6.80
N PHE A 139 2.28 -1.56 7.68
CA PHE A 139 2.93 -0.25 7.71
C PHE A 139 4.23 -0.28 8.51
N ASP A 140 4.28 -1.06 9.60
CA ASP A 140 5.47 -1.25 10.41
C ASP A 140 6.58 -1.96 9.62
N GLU A 141 6.24 -2.95 8.81
CA GLU A 141 7.17 -3.63 7.89
C GLU A 141 7.82 -2.65 6.90
N ILE A 142 7.05 -1.73 6.31
CA ILE A 142 7.58 -0.70 5.41
C ILE A 142 8.48 0.27 6.19
N ASN A 143 8.08 0.65 7.41
CA ASN A 143 8.86 1.56 8.23
C ASN A 143 10.20 0.93 8.69
N GLY A 144 10.26 -0.40 8.79
CA GLY A 144 11.47 -1.16 9.07
C GLY A 144 12.31 -1.51 7.83
N ASP A 145 11.80 -1.26 6.61
CA ASP A 145 12.47 -1.63 5.38
C ASP A 145 13.68 -0.73 5.08
N ALA A 146 14.85 -1.35 4.88
CA ALA A 146 16.10 -0.62 4.67
C ALA A 146 16.12 0.19 3.37
N ILE A 147 15.39 -0.26 2.34
CA ILE A 147 15.29 0.46 1.06
C ILE A 147 14.40 1.69 1.28
N PHE A 148 13.24 1.53 1.92
CA PHE A 148 12.36 2.64 2.27
C PHE A 148 13.11 3.70 3.08
N LEU A 149 13.75 3.32 4.19
CA LEU A 149 14.46 4.27 5.07
C LEU A 149 15.60 5.01 4.37
N LYS A 150 16.26 4.38 3.40
CA LYS A 150 17.38 4.98 2.66
C LYS A 150 16.93 5.94 1.55
N PHE A 151 15.77 5.67 0.93
CA PHE A 151 15.35 6.35 -0.30
C PHE A 151 14.08 7.20 -0.17
N SER A 152 13.36 7.10 0.94
CA SER A 152 12.20 7.95 1.26
C SER A 152 12.62 9.23 1.99
N SER A 153 11.74 10.23 1.99
CA SER A 153 11.99 11.45 2.76
C SER A 153 11.74 11.21 4.26
N HIS A 154 12.35 12.04 5.11
CA HIS A 154 12.09 12.00 6.55
C HIS A 154 10.60 12.20 6.87
N LEU A 155 9.91 13.05 6.10
CA LEU A 155 8.48 13.29 6.24
C LEU A 155 7.67 12.01 5.94
N ASP A 156 8.09 11.20 4.96
CA ASP A 156 7.41 9.96 4.62
C ASP A 156 7.49 8.94 5.76
N SER A 157 8.68 8.79 6.37
CA SER A 157 8.88 7.93 7.55
C SER A 157 8.04 8.40 8.75
N VAL A 158 8.00 9.71 9.02
CA VAL A 158 7.17 10.28 10.10
C VAL A 158 5.68 10.04 9.83
N ASN A 159 5.23 10.18 8.60
CA ASN A 159 3.85 9.94 8.22
C ASN A 159 3.45 8.46 8.39
N LEU A 160 4.32 7.51 8.03
CA LEU A 160 4.10 6.09 8.28
C LEU A 160 3.99 5.76 9.76
N LEU A 161 4.88 6.30 10.58
CA LEU A 161 4.82 6.13 12.04
C LEU A 161 3.49 6.65 12.60
N LYS A 162 3.04 7.83 12.15
CA LYS A 162 1.75 8.39 12.55
C LYS A 162 0.57 7.52 12.12
N ILE A 163 0.61 6.93 10.92
CA ILE A 163 -0.40 5.98 10.45
C ILE A 163 -0.46 4.77 11.39
N SER A 164 0.69 4.17 11.73
CA SER A 164 0.75 3.02 12.65
C SER A 164 0.18 3.37 14.04
N ASN A 165 0.56 4.52 14.59
CA ASN A 165 0.03 5.01 15.86
C ASN A 165 -1.48 5.25 15.82
N ASN A 166 -2.02 5.79 14.71
CA ASN A 166 -3.46 5.97 14.55
C ASN A 166 -4.20 4.63 14.49
N LEU A 167 -3.63 3.61 13.84
CA LEU A 167 -4.19 2.25 13.81
C LEU A 167 -4.20 1.60 15.19
N GLN A 168 -3.14 1.79 15.97
CA GLN A 168 -3.09 1.34 17.37
C GLN A 168 -4.13 2.07 18.24
N SER A 169 -4.35 3.37 17.97
CA SER A 169 -5.34 4.16 18.69
C SER A 169 -6.77 3.71 18.35
N LEU A 170 -7.03 3.41 17.08
CA LEU A 170 -8.28 2.81 16.62
C LEU A 170 -8.53 1.45 17.30
N GLU A 171 -7.51 0.59 17.35
CA GLU A 171 -7.57 -0.70 18.05
C GLU A 171 -7.99 -0.53 19.52
N ARG A 172 -7.38 0.44 20.22
CA ARG A 172 -7.68 0.73 21.62
C ARG A 172 -9.14 1.15 21.81
N ILE A 173 -9.67 2.01 20.94
CA ILE A 173 -11.06 2.47 21.01
C ILE A 173 -12.03 1.31 20.76
N CYS A 174 -11.74 0.47 19.75
CA CYS A 174 -12.57 -0.70 19.41
C CYS A 174 -12.57 -1.77 20.51
N ARG A 175 -11.46 -1.95 21.23
CA ARG A 175 -11.36 -2.92 22.34
C ARG A 175 -12.09 -2.46 23.60
N ASP A 176 -12.29 -1.16 23.80
CA ASP A 176 -13.02 -0.66 24.95
C ASP A 176 -14.53 -0.84 24.74
N THR A 177 -15.09 -1.87 25.38
CA THR A 177 -16.52 -2.19 25.32
C THR A 177 -17.42 -1.04 25.79
N ASN A 178 -16.89 -0.10 26.58
CA ASN A 178 -17.66 1.07 27.02
C ASN A 178 -17.98 2.03 25.88
N ASN A 179 -17.29 1.93 24.73
CA ASN A 179 -17.57 2.74 23.55
C ASN A 179 -18.78 2.25 22.74
N PHE A 180 -19.34 1.09 23.11
CA PHE A 180 -20.40 0.42 22.38
C PHE A 180 -21.64 0.21 23.26
N THR A 181 -22.79 0.21 22.60
CA THR A 181 -24.06 -0.21 23.19
C THR A 181 -24.47 -1.50 22.50
N LEU A 182 -24.69 -2.56 23.29
CA LEU A 182 -25.17 -3.84 22.81
C LEU A 182 -26.60 -3.71 22.27
N CYS A 183 -26.85 -4.21 21.07
CA CYS A 183 -28.18 -4.32 20.50
C CYS A 183 -28.84 -5.65 20.93
N ALA A 184 -30.17 -5.67 20.97
CA ALA A 184 -30.92 -6.91 21.18
C ALA A 184 -30.85 -7.86 19.98
N GLU A 185 -30.59 -7.31 18.78
CA GLU A 185 -30.48 -8.07 17.54
C GLU A 185 -29.12 -8.78 17.44
N LYS A 186 -29.14 -10.06 17.03
CA LYS A 186 -27.94 -10.83 16.70
C LYS A 186 -27.80 -10.94 15.18
N GLY A 187 -26.58 -11.09 14.68
CA GLY A 187 -26.29 -11.42 13.28
C GLY A 187 -26.60 -12.88 12.95
N ILE A 188 -27.87 -13.28 13.11
CA ILE A 188 -28.34 -14.67 12.93
C ILE A 188 -28.09 -15.22 11.53
N GLU A 189 -27.95 -14.35 10.54
CA GLU A 189 -27.63 -14.68 9.16
C GLU A 189 -26.17 -15.10 8.97
N PHE A 190 -25.31 -14.84 9.95
CA PHE A 190 -23.90 -15.19 9.92
C PHE A 190 -23.57 -16.37 10.82
N LYS A 191 -22.48 -17.05 10.47
CA LYS A 191 -21.81 -18.04 11.32
C LYS A 191 -20.34 -17.70 11.38
N VAL A 192 -19.73 -17.97 12.53
CA VAL A 192 -18.29 -17.87 12.69
C VAL A 192 -17.72 -19.28 12.76
N ILE A 193 -16.73 -19.57 11.94
CA ILE A 193 -16.08 -20.88 11.86
C ILE A 193 -14.56 -20.73 11.87
N ASP A 194 -13.86 -21.75 12.34
CA ASP A 194 -12.41 -21.84 12.22
C ASP A 194 -12.01 -22.15 10.77
N GLY A 195 -11.12 -21.35 10.18
CA GLY A 195 -10.60 -21.59 8.83
C GLY A 195 -9.94 -22.97 8.68
N ARG A 196 -9.30 -23.51 9.72
CA ARG A 196 -8.68 -24.85 9.72
C ARG A 196 -9.69 -25.99 9.66
N SER A 197 -10.92 -25.74 10.11
CA SER A 197 -12.01 -26.73 9.99
C SER A 197 -12.43 -26.97 8.53
N LEU A 198 -12.19 -25.99 7.64
CA LEU A 198 -12.43 -26.13 6.20
C LEU A 198 -11.23 -26.70 5.44
N ASN A 199 -10.02 -26.26 5.80
CA ASN A 199 -8.77 -26.75 5.24
C ASN A 199 -7.67 -26.66 6.30
N PRO A 200 -7.07 -27.78 6.72
CA PRO A 200 -6.01 -27.80 7.73
C PRO A 200 -4.78 -26.93 7.41
N ASP A 201 -4.52 -26.65 6.13
CA ASP A 201 -3.41 -25.80 5.68
C ASP A 201 -3.68 -24.30 5.85
N ASN A 202 -4.90 -23.91 6.25
CA ASN A 202 -5.23 -22.51 6.49
C ASN A 202 -4.59 -21.99 7.79
N ASP A 203 -4.39 -20.67 7.83
CA ASP A 203 -4.10 -19.95 9.06
C ASP A 203 -5.23 -20.15 10.09
N ASP A 204 -4.93 -19.95 11.38
CA ASP A 204 -5.84 -20.03 12.53
C ASP A 204 -6.87 -18.88 12.59
N LYS A 205 -7.19 -18.28 11.44
CA LYS A 205 -8.17 -17.22 11.33
C LYS A 205 -9.58 -17.76 11.50
N LEU A 206 -10.41 -17.00 12.21
CA LEU A 206 -11.85 -17.20 12.16
C LEU A 206 -12.42 -16.54 10.92
N LEU A 207 -13.45 -17.17 10.36
CA LEU A 207 -14.16 -16.71 9.18
C LEU A 207 -15.61 -16.35 9.54
N LEU A 208 -16.04 -15.17 9.12
CA LEU A 208 -17.44 -14.78 9.14
C LEU A 208 -18.09 -15.20 7.82
N ILE A 209 -18.98 -16.18 7.88
CA ILE A 209 -19.64 -16.75 6.71
C ILE A 209 -21.15 -16.56 6.75
N LYS A 210 -21.78 -16.54 5.58
CA LYS A 210 -23.23 -16.64 5.43
C LYS A 210 -23.55 -17.71 4.40
N ASN A 211 -24.44 -18.63 4.76
CA ASN A 211 -24.90 -19.67 3.85
C ASN A 211 -25.74 -19.06 2.72
N THR A 212 -25.59 -19.61 1.52
CA THR A 212 -26.43 -19.22 0.37
C THR A 212 -27.73 -20.04 0.35
N ALA A 213 -28.61 -19.77 -0.61
CA ALA A 213 -29.78 -20.61 -0.87
C ALA A 213 -29.43 -22.08 -1.17
N HIS A 214 -28.20 -22.36 -1.63
CA HIS A 214 -27.69 -23.72 -1.76
C HIS A 214 -27.01 -24.18 -0.46
N GLU A 215 -27.48 -25.30 0.09
CA GLU A 215 -27.05 -25.86 1.38
C GLU A 215 -25.54 -26.12 1.47
N SER A 216 -24.89 -26.44 0.35
CA SER A 216 -23.45 -26.74 0.29
C SER A 216 -22.55 -25.53 0.03
N ARG A 217 -23.12 -24.32 -0.06
CA ARG A 217 -22.39 -23.12 -0.47
C ARG A 217 -22.54 -22.00 0.55
N PHE A 218 -21.43 -21.32 0.79
CA PHE A 218 -21.35 -20.17 1.68
C PHE A 218 -20.49 -19.07 1.07
N VAL A 219 -20.68 -17.86 1.57
CA VAL A 219 -19.92 -16.66 1.22
C VAL A 219 -19.15 -16.21 2.44
N VAL A 220 -17.85 -15.98 2.29
CA VAL A 220 -16.99 -15.43 3.36
C VAL A 220 -17.04 -13.91 3.29
N TYR A 221 -17.57 -13.26 4.32
CA TYR A 221 -17.70 -11.81 4.40
C TYR A 221 -16.50 -11.15 5.10
N ASP A 222 -15.85 -11.88 6.00
CA ASP A 222 -14.69 -11.40 6.73
C ASP A 222 -13.85 -12.56 7.28
N SER A 223 -12.61 -12.23 7.64
CA SER A 223 -11.68 -13.16 8.28
C SER A 223 -10.75 -12.39 9.21
N GLY A 224 -10.40 -12.93 10.36
CA GLY A 224 -9.48 -12.25 11.29
C GLY A 224 -9.01 -13.09 12.45
N TYR A 225 -8.06 -12.50 13.20
CA TYR A 225 -7.57 -13.03 14.47
C TYR A 225 -8.29 -12.38 15.65
N PHE A 226 -8.40 -13.14 16.74
CA PHE A 226 -9.09 -12.77 17.97
C PHE A 226 -8.31 -13.35 19.16
N GLU A 227 -8.12 -12.59 20.25
CA GLU A 227 -7.35 -13.04 21.42
C GLU A 227 -8.03 -14.20 22.17
N LEU A 228 -9.34 -14.11 22.38
CA LEU A 228 -10.17 -15.15 22.98
C LEU A 228 -11.55 -15.13 22.30
N PRO A 229 -11.79 -16.01 21.32
CA PRO A 229 -13.02 -15.94 20.54
C PRO A 229 -14.20 -16.53 21.32
N ASP A 230 -15.01 -15.64 21.89
CA ASP A 230 -16.40 -15.98 22.22
C ASP A 230 -17.25 -15.78 20.96
N TYR A 231 -17.56 -16.88 20.28
CA TYR A 231 -18.33 -16.89 19.04
C TYR A 231 -19.68 -16.16 19.15
N GLU A 232 -20.33 -16.20 20.33
CA GLU A 232 -21.58 -15.46 20.52
C GLU A 232 -21.34 -13.95 20.57
N LEU A 233 -20.29 -13.50 21.28
CA LEU A 233 -19.91 -12.09 21.30
C LEU A 233 -19.57 -11.57 19.90
N LEU A 234 -18.96 -12.38 19.04
CA LEU A 234 -18.64 -11.99 17.67
C LEU A 234 -19.89 -11.84 16.77
N LEU A 235 -20.99 -12.53 17.09
CA LEU A 235 -22.25 -12.45 16.33
C LEU A 235 -23.22 -11.40 16.87
N ASN A 236 -22.99 -10.85 18.06
CA ASN A 236 -23.80 -9.77 18.60
C ASN A 236 -23.66 -8.49 17.78
N ARG A 237 -24.74 -7.71 17.70
CA ARG A 237 -24.72 -6.37 17.09
C ARG A 237 -24.48 -5.30 18.14
N TYR A 238 -23.75 -4.26 17.74
CA TYR A 238 -23.38 -3.14 18.58
C TYR A 238 -23.55 -1.83 17.80
N VAL A 239 -23.88 -0.77 18.54
CA VAL A 239 -23.90 0.60 18.02
C VAL A 239 -22.86 1.42 18.78
N LEU A 240 -22.11 2.23 18.04
CA LEU A 240 -21.10 3.12 18.59
C LEU A 240 -21.77 4.28 19.34
N LYS A 241 -21.23 4.63 20.52
CA LYS A 241 -21.61 5.86 21.20
C LYS A 241 -21.13 7.07 20.40
N ALA A 242 -21.85 8.19 20.52
CA ALA A 242 -21.59 9.39 19.73
C ALA A 242 -20.16 9.93 19.89
N GLU A 243 -19.63 9.93 21.11
CA GLU A 243 -18.25 10.38 21.41
C GLU A 243 -17.21 9.50 20.72
N ALA A 244 -17.36 8.18 20.82
CA ALA A 244 -16.47 7.22 20.18
C ALA A 244 -16.57 7.27 18.64
N ALA A 245 -17.77 7.48 18.07
CA ALA A 245 -17.93 7.68 16.64
C ALA A 245 -17.21 8.94 16.14
N GLU A 246 -17.21 10.01 16.94
CA GLU A 246 -16.46 11.23 16.65
C GLU A 246 -14.94 10.99 16.71
N GLU A 247 -14.45 10.31 17.76
CA GLU A 247 -13.03 9.99 17.89
C GLU A 247 -12.53 9.11 16.73
N ILE A 248 -13.27 8.04 16.40
CA ILE A 248 -12.93 7.13 15.29
C ILE A 248 -12.95 7.87 13.95
N SER A 249 -13.98 8.66 13.67
CA SER A 249 -14.05 9.40 12.40
C SER A 249 -12.91 10.42 12.27
N ASN A 250 -12.53 11.11 13.35
CA ASN A 250 -11.38 12.02 13.39
C ASN A 250 -10.06 11.28 13.11
N LEU A 251 -9.85 10.12 13.75
CA LEU A 251 -8.68 9.27 13.52
C LEU A 251 -8.61 8.75 12.09
N MET A 252 -9.73 8.29 11.53
CA MET A 252 -9.82 7.85 10.14
C MET A 252 -9.44 8.97 9.18
N LYS A 253 -9.97 10.18 9.36
CA LYS A 253 -9.65 11.31 8.48
C LYS A 253 -8.21 11.75 8.60
N ALA A 254 -7.65 11.78 9.81
CA ALA A 254 -6.24 12.05 10.03
C ALA A 254 -5.37 11.03 9.28
N THR A 255 -5.71 9.74 9.40
CA THR A 255 -5.01 8.64 8.72
C THR A 255 -5.09 8.76 7.19
N LEU A 256 -6.28 8.98 6.64
CA LEU A 256 -6.49 9.19 5.20
C LEU A 256 -5.73 10.40 4.67
N THR A 257 -5.62 11.47 5.47
CA THR A 257 -4.87 12.68 5.11
C THR A 257 -3.37 12.39 5.00
N LEU A 258 -2.83 11.59 5.91
CA LEU A 258 -1.42 11.16 5.87
C LEU A 258 -1.12 10.27 4.64
N MET A 259 -2.09 9.46 4.21
CA MET A 259 -1.95 8.55 3.07
C MET A 259 -2.08 9.23 1.70
N LYS A 260 -2.60 10.47 1.66
CA LYS A 260 -2.92 11.21 0.43
C LYS A 260 -1.79 11.24 -0.62
N PRO A 261 -0.50 11.38 -0.26
CA PRO A 261 0.60 11.40 -1.24
C PRO A 261 0.80 10.09 -2.02
N TRP A 262 0.37 8.96 -1.46
CA TRP A 262 0.63 7.62 -2.01
C TRP A 262 -0.63 6.89 -2.44
N LEU A 263 -1.75 7.60 -2.55
CA LEU A 263 -3.00 6.99 -2.97
C LEU A 263 -2.81 6.25 -4.30
N PRO A 264 -3.26 5.00 -4.38
CA PRO A 264 -3.19 4.25 -5.63
C PRO A 264 -4.02 4.97 -6.69
N ASN A 265 -3.43 5.14 -7.88
CA ASN A 265 -4.25 5.29 -9.09
C ASN A 265 -4.92 3.94 -9.36
N MET A 266 -6.16 3.95 -9.88
CA MET A 266 -6.92 2.74 -10.20
C MET A 266 -6.10 1.71 -11.00
N GLY A 267 -5.28 2.17 -11.96
CA GLY A 267 -4.41 1.29 -12.77
C GLY A 267 -3.27 0.59 -12.00
N ASN A 268 -2.86 1.09 -10.84
CA ASN A 268 -1.78 0.49 -10.03
C ASN A 268 -2.27 -0.63 -9.10
N VAL A 269 -3.56 -0.63 -8.76
CA VAL A 269 -4.15 -1.66 -7.88
C VAL A 269 -4.17 -3.01 -8.60
N HIS A 270 -4.58 -3.01 -9.87
CA HIS A 270 -4.67 -4.22 -10.70
C HIS A 270 -3.32 -4.94 -10.93
N GLY A 271 -2.19 -4.22 -10.81
CA GLY A 271 -0.86 -4.80 -11.03
C GLY A 271 -0.26 -5.51 -9.82
N SER A 272 -0.83 -5.33 -8.61
CA SER A 272 -0.28 -5.85 -7.34
C SER A 272 -0.94 -7.16 -6.86
N GLU A 273 -1.74 -7.78 -7.73
CA GLU A 273 -2.62 -8.92 -7.46
C GLU A 273 -1.85 -10.25 -7.28
N ARG A 274 -1.25 -10.42 -6.09
CA ARG A 274 -1.13 -11.73 -5.45
C ARG A 274 -1.65 -11.75 -4.02
N LYS A 275 -1.96 -10.59 -3.43
CA LYS A 275 -2.45 -10.48 -2.04
C LYS A 275 -3.97 -10.67 -1.91
N PHE A 276 -4.71 -10.50 -3.01
CA PHE A 276 -6.15 -10.75 -3.06
C PHE A 276 -6.45 -11.82 -4.08
N ARG A 277 -7.36 -12.73 -3.75
CA ARG A 277 -7.93 -13.65 -4.73
C ARG A 277 -9.00 -12.86 -5.47
N ILE A 278 -8.66 -12.25 -6.61
CA ILE A 278 -9.71 -11.81 -7.54
C ILE A 278 -10.48 -13.05 -7.96
N ILE A 279 -11.69 -13.19 -7.43
CA ILE A 279 -12.57 -14.29 -7.82
C ILE A 279 -13.24 -13.88 -9.11
N ARG A 280 -12.61 -14.27 -10.21
CA ARG A 280 -13.26 -14.30 -11.51
C ARG A 280 -14.43 -15.27 -11.44
N GLY A 281 -15.66 -14.76 -11.57
CA GLY A 281 -16.89 -15.56 -11.48
C GLY A 281 -17.57 -15.50 -10.12
N PHE A 282 -17.64 -14.32 -9.50
CA PHE A 282 -18.49 -14.07 -8.34
C PHE A 282 -19.94 -14.56 -8.58
N PHE A 283 -20.47 -15.32 -7.63
CA PHE A 283 -21.87 -15.74 -7.62
C PHE A 283 -22.73 -14.54 -7.19
N ASN A 284 -23.16 -13.74 -8.15
CA ASN A 284 -24.24 -12.79 -7.94
C ASN A 284 -25.55 -13.53 -8.18
N GLU A 285 -26.51 -13.44 -7.25
CA GLU A 285 -27.86 -14.01 -7.41
C GLU A 285 -28.57 -13.51 -8.69
N LYS A 286 -28.07 -12.43 -9.29
CA LYS A 286 -28.54 -11.83 -10.55
C LYS A 286 -27.74 -12.21 -11.79
N THR A 287 -26.58 -12.86 -11.67
CA THR A 287 -25.78 -13.28 -12.83
C THR A 287 -25.67 -14.79 -12.86
N ASP A 288 -26.40 -15.38 -13.78
CA ASP A 288 -26.59 -16.82 -14.00
C ASP A 288 -25.33 -17.51 -14.59
N VAL A 289 -24.17 -17.30 -13.97
CA VAL A 289 -22.87 -17.80 -14.46
C VAL A 289 -22.45 -19.02 -13.65
N ALA A 290 -22.73 -20.20 -14.19
CA ALA A 290 -22.26 -21.48 -13.66
C ALA A 290 -20.77 -21.68 -14.00
N ASN A 291 -19.91 -21.90 -13.00
CA ASN A 291 -18.52 -22.28 -13.24
C ASN A 291 -18.16 -23.55 -12.46
N ASN A 292 -18.30 -24.71 -13.11
CA ASN A 292 -18.09 -26.05 -12.54
C ASN A 292 -16.60 -26.43 -12.32
N LYS A 293 -15.67 -25.47 -12.28
CA LYS A 293 -14.22 -25.75 -12.27
C LYS A 293 -13.39 -25.03 -11.20
N SER A 294 -13.98 -24.26 -10.29
CA SER A 294 -13.23 -23.63 -9.19
C SER A 294 -13.83 -23.96 -7.83
N ASN A 295 -13.13 -24.78 -7.05
CA ASN A 295 -13.41 -25.01 -5.62
C ASN A 295 -12.91 -23.81 -4.79
N LEU A 296 -13.42 -22.62 -5.08
CA LEU A 296 -12.97 -21.39 -4.45
C LEU A 296 -14.16 -20.57 -3.98
N TYR A 297 -14.34 -20.53 -2.66
CA TYR A 297 -15.38 -19.78 -1.97
C TYR A 297 -14.73 -18.72 -1.10
N VAL A 298 -14.54 -17.50 -1.62
CA VAL A 298 -14.18 -16.31 -0.82
C VAL A 298 -15.00 -15.14 -1.40
N ALA A 299 -15.48 -14.19 -0.60
CA ALA A 299 -15.91 -12.91 -1.18
C ALA A 299 -14.72 -11.97 -1.10
N ASP A 300 -13.99 -11.84 -2.20
CA ASP A 300 -12.93 -10.85 -2.31
C ASP A 300 -13.13 -10.08 -3.62
N ILE A 301 -13.55 -8.82 -3.46
CA ILE A 301 -13.76 -7.75 -4.46
C ILE A 301 -14.56 -8.15 -5.72
N ILE A 302 -15.73 -7.55 -5.90
CA ILE A 302 -16.57 -7.76 -7.09
C ILE A 302 -16.08 -6.82 -8.20
N GLU A 303 -15.29 -7.34 -9.15
CA GLU A 303 -15.04 -6.64 -10.41
C GLU A 303 -16.07 -7.03 -11.47
N VAL A 304 -16.89 -6.07 -11.87
CA VAL A 304 -17.63 -6.17 -13.13
C VAL A 304 -16.68 -5.74 -14.24
N GLN A 305 -16.25 -6.68 -15.09
CA GLN A 305 -15.60 -6.31 -16.35
C GLN A 305 -16.57 -5.43 -17.14
N LYS A 306 -16.29 -4.12 -17.24
CA LYS A 306 -16.88 -3.30 -18.29
C LYS A 306 -16.41 -3.91 -19.61
N ARG A 307 -17.35 -4.49 -20.37
CA ARG A 307 -17.10 -4.83 -21.77
C ARG A 307 -16.69 -3.54 -22.48
N ILE A 308 -15.45 -3.50 -22.95
CA ILE A 308 -14.96 -2.52 -23.93
C ILE A 308 -15.61 -2.87 -25.26
#